data_AF-A0A1I1PF05-F1
#
_entry.id   AF-A0A1I1PF05-F1
#
_cell.length_a   1.000
_cell.length_b   1.000
_cell.length_c   1.000
_cell.angle_alpha   90.00
_cell.angle_beta   90.00
_cell.angle_gamma   90.00
#
_symmetry.space_group_name_H-M   'P 1'
#
loop_
_entity.id
_entity.type
_entity.pdbx_description
1 polymer ?
#
loop_
_entity_poly.entity_id
_entity_poly.type
_entity_poly.pdbx_seq_one_letter_code
_entity_poly.pdbx_strand_id
1 'polypeptide(L)'
;MLRYRMLLFKMSRLASKNKLSGVEEISLAGQFSEMIGSQEEADRLIEDLVDHENPQVRRIGLSAIRRSRRFGGRMLMPALLRRLADVEGWLRHDAVWIVQEGQFDGAELRAALRRVAGNVRLPQDAVRAKANPADGPLHAAVRARQALDVLIKKSAEAHNAALAAGGGLPGATDGQPYAQGSVGHIRAVHRQLQRKMAGRKLNSSTKLRFKKVESQYPPNDNRRFLL
;
A
#
# COMPACT_ATOMS: atom_id res chain seq x y z
N MET A 1 6.03 13.33 36.93
CA MET A 1 7.49 13.08 36.80
C MET A 1 8.04 11.94 37.67
N LEU A 2 7.78 11.87 38.99
CA LEU A 2 8.34 10.80 39.84
C LEU A 2 7.95 9.38 39.38
N ARG A 3 6.67 9.16 39.06
CA ARG A 3 6.17 7.87 38.55
C ARG A 3 6.88 7.40 37.27
N TYR A 4 7.20 8.33 36.37
CA TYR A 4 7.87 8.04 35.10
C TYR A 4 9.27 7.51 35.35
N ARG A 5 10.03 8.23 36.18
CA ARG A 5 11.39 7.85 36.57
C ARG A 5 11.42 6.52 37.31
N MET A 6 10.45 6.27 38.20
CA MET A 6 10.32 4.97 38.87
C MET A 6 10.05 3.83 37.87
N LEU A 7 9.22 4.08 36.85
CA LEU A 7 8.90 3.08 35.83
C LEU A 7 10.11 2.79 34.93
N LEU A 8 10.84 3.82 34.50
CA LEU A 8 12.12 3.67 33.79
C LEU A 8 13.14 2.90 34.63
N PHE A 9 13.24 3.20 35.93
CA PHE A 9 14.13 2.47 36.83
C PHE A 9 13.72 0.99 36.98
N LYS A 10 12.43 0.71 37.13
CA LYS A 10 11.92 -0.67 37.17
C LYS A 10 12.24 -1.41 35.88
N MET A 11 11.97 -0.80 34.73
CA MET A 11 12.21 -1.37 33.42
C MET A 11 13.70 -1.65 33.19
N SER A 12 14.58 -0.68 33.43
CA SER A 12 16.03 -0.85 33.29
C SER A 12 16.58 -1.94 34.21
N ARG A 13 16.06 -2.06 35.43
CA ARG A 13 16.42 -3.15 36.37
C ARG A 13 15.96 -4.52 35.90
N LEU A 14 14.81 -4.63 35.24
CA LEU A 14 14.31 -5.90 34.69
C LEU A 14 15.06 -6.27 33.41
N ALA A 15 15.32 -5.30 32.53
CA ALA A 15 16.06 -5.46 31.28
C ALA A 15 17.51 -5.88 31.54
N SER A 16 18.21 -5.22 32.47
CA SER A 16 19.60 -5.57 32.83
C SER A 16 19.74 -6.98 33.41
N LYS A 17 18.66 -7.54 33.97
CA LYS A 17 18.65 -8.92 34.51
C LYS A 17 18.15 -9.96 33.51
N ASN A 18 17.82 -9.57 32.27
CA ASN A 18 17.12 -10.43 31.29
C ASN A 18 15.87 -11.11 31.87
N LYS A 19 15.17 -10.44 32.79
CA LYS A 19 13.96 -10.97 33.45
C LYS A 19 12.66 -10.50 32.82
N LEU A 20 12.72 -9.67 31.77
CA LEU A 20 11.55 -9.17 31.07
C LEU A 20 10.82 -10.30 30.36
N SER A 21 9.68 -10.70 30.93
CA SER A 21 8.73 -11.60 30.26
C SER A 21 7.82 -10.83 29.31
N GLY A 22 7.19 -11.51 28.34
CA GLY A 22 6.23 -10.88 27.42
C GLY A 22 5.03 -10.24 28.13
N VAL A 23 4.61 -10.78 29.28
CA VAL A 23 3.54 -10.19 30.11
C VAL A 23 3.99 -8.88 30.74
N GLU A 24 5.24 -8.82 31.21
CA GLU A 24 5.82 -7.59 31.76
C GLU A 24 6.02 -6.53 30.69
N GLU A 25 6.47 -6.90 29.48
CA GLU A 25 6.55 -5.97 28.34
C GLU A 25 5.19 -5.32 28.06
N ILE A 26 4.13 -6.14 28.02
CA ILE A 26 2.75 -5.68 27.82
C ILE A 26 2.31 -4.78 28.97
N SER A 27 2.56 -5.16 30.23
CA SER A 27 2.15 -4.37 31.39
C SER A 27 2.87 -3.03 31.46
N LEU A 28 4.19 -3.01 31.26
CA LEU A 28 5.00 -1.79 31.28
C LEU A 28 4.60 -0.85 30.15
N ALA A 29 4.37 -1.37 28.93
CA ALA A 29 3.88 -0.56 27.83
C ALA A 29 2.50 0.07 28.11
N GLY A 30 1.64 -0.64 28.86
CA GLY A 30 0.35 -0.12 29.32
C GLY A 30 0.52 1.05 30.27
N GLN A 31 1.33 0.85 31.32
CA GLN A 31 1.63 1.90 32.30
C GLN A 31 2.27 3.13 31.64
N PHE A 32 3.22 2.94 30.73
CA PHE A 32 3.79 4.05 29.97
C PHE A 32 2.74 4.76 29.10
N SER A 33 1.83 4.02 28.45
CA SER A 33 0.81 4.64 27.61
C SER A 33 -0.18 5.51 28.40
N GLU A 34 -0.54 5.10 29.61
CA GLU A 34 -1.40 5.88 30.53
C GLU A 34 -0.72 7.15 31.02
N MET A 35 0.62 7.15 31.06
CA MET A 35 1.41 8.31 31.45
C MET A 35 1.58 9.35 30.35
N ILE A 36 1.27 9.02 29.10
CA ILE A 36 1.35 9.96 27.98
C ILE A 36 0.05 10.78 27.93
N GLY A 37 0.04 11.92 28.62
CA GLY A 37 -1.04 12.89 28.56
C GLY A 37 -0.89 13.88 27.39
N SER A 38 0.35 14.16 27.00
CA SER A 38 0.73 15.20 26.04
C SER A 38 1.67 14.69 24.95
N GLN A 39 1.87 15.48 23.88
CA GLN A 39 2.78 15.10 22.80
C GLN A 39 4.25 15.21 23.25
N GLU A 40 4.56 16.16 24.13
CA GLU A 40 5.89 16.35 24.71
C GLU A 40 6.32 15.16 25.60
N GLU A 41 5.36 14.46 26.21
CA GLU A 41 5.62 13.22 26.96
C GLU A 41 5.83 12.03 26.04
N ALA A 42 5.11 11.97 24.91
CA ALA A 42 5.35 10.96 23.88
C ALA A 42 6.75 11.13 23.26
N ASP A 43 7.15 12.36 22.96
CA ASP A 43 8.45 12.67 22.37
C ASP A 43 9.60 12.29 23.34
N ARG A 44 9.46 12.61 24.64
CA ARG A 44 10.39 12.13 25.68
C ARG A 44 10.47 10.61 25.76
N LEU A 45 9.33 9.91 25.67
CA LEU A 45 9.31 8.46 25.68
C LEU A 45 9.99 7.86 24.43
N ILE A 46 9.88 8.52 23.27
CA ILE A 46 10.58 8.11 22.06
C ILE A 46 12.09 8.18 22.28
N GLU A 47 12.59 9.27 22.83
CA GLU A 47 14.01 9.45 23.15
C GLU A 47 14.51 8.39 24.15
N ASP A 48 13.77 8.16 25.23
CA ASP A 48 14.21 7.27 26.32
C ASP A 48 14.07 5.77 25.96
N LEU A 49 13.04 5.38 25.21
CA LEU A 49 12.69 3.96 25.02
C LEU A 49 12.89 3.48 23.58
N VAL A 50 12.48 4.24 22.58
CA VAL A 50 12.40 3.75 21.20
C VAL A 50 13.77 3.63 20.55
N ASP A 51 14.73 4.46 20.97
CA ASP A 51 16.12 4.40 20.53
C ASP A 51 17.06 3.69 21.50
N HIS A 52 16.51 3.01 22.51
CA HIS A 52 17.29 2.26 23.50
C HIS A 52 18.04 1.06 22.89
N GLU A 53 19.21 0.70 23.44
CA GLU A 53 20.06 -0.38 22.94
C GLU A 53 19.41 -1.77 23.05
N ASN A 54 18.71 -2.03 24.15
CA ASN A 54 17.98 -3.27 24.38
C ASN A 54 16.70 -3.35 23.51
N PRO A 55 16.52 -4.41 22.68
CA PRO A 55 15.36 -4.56 21.80
C PRO A 55 14.02 -4.68 22.53
N GLN A 56 13.98 -5.31 23.71
CA GLN A 56 12.75 -5.43 24.50
C GLN A 56 12.27 -4.06 24.98
N VAL A 57 13.21 -3.19 25.37
CA VAL A 57 12.89 -1.80 25.78
C VAL A 57 12.32 -1.01 24.60
N ARG A 58 12.92 -1.14 23.41
CA ARG A 58 12.38 -0.53 22.18
C ARG A 58 10.96 -0.99 21.90
N ARG A 59 10.69 -2.28 22.11
CA ARG A 59 9.36 -2.87 21.88
C ARG A 59 8.31 -2.35 22.84
N ILE A 60 8.68 -2.17 24.11
CA ILE A 60 7.85 -1.53 25.14
C ILE A 60 7.53 -0.09 24.70
N GLY A 61 8.54 0.67 24.26
CA GLY A 61 8.37 2.04 23.77
C GLY A 61 7.40 2.14 22.59
N LEU A 62 7.61 1.34 21.54
CA LEU A 62 6.71 1.28 20.39
C LEU A 62 5.28 0.89 20.79
N SER A 63 5.14 -0.12 21.65
CA SER A 63 3.83 -0.55 22.15
C SER A 63 3.12 0.54 22.96
N ALA A 64 3.85 1.32 23.76
CA ALA A 64 3.30 2.43 24.54
C ALA A 64 2.81 3.56 23.63
N ILE A 65 3.60 3.95 22.63
CA ILE A 65 3.22 4.97 21.63
C ILE A 65 1.98 4.53 20.84
N ARG A 66 1.94 3.28 20.40
CA ARG A 66 0.78 2.73 19.68
C ARG A 66 -0.50 2.82 20.51
N ARG A 67 -0.43 2.42 21.79
CA ARG A 67 -1.58 2.42 22.70
C ARG A 67 -2.05 3.82 23.07
N SER A 68 -1.13 4.77 23.24
CA SER A 68 -1.50 6.17 23.53
C SER A 68 -2.12 6.88 22.33
N ARG A 69 -1.94 6.34 21.11
CA ARG A 69 -2.40 6.92 19.83
C ARG A 69 -1.90 8.36 19.60
N ARG A 70 -0.79 8.75 20.23
CA ARG A 70 -0.18 10.07 20.09
C ARG A 70 0.80 10.08 18.91
N PHE A 71 0.24 10.23 17.72
CA PHE A 71 0.97 10.18 16.46
C PHE A 71 1.43 11.55 15.92
N GLY A 72 1.16 12.65 16.64
CA GLY A 72 1.36 14.02 16.14
C GLY A 72 2.78 14.57 16.28
N GLY A 73 3.69 13.85 16.94
CA GLY A 73 5.03 14.33 17.28
C GLY A 73 5.98 14.33 16.11
N ARG A 74 6.85 15.35 16.05
CA ARG A 74 7.90 15.46 15.03
C ARG A 74 8.95 14.35 15.15
N MET A 75 9.14 13.81 16.35
CA MET A 75 10.13 12.78 16.66
C MET A 75 9.71 11.37 16.19
N LEU A 76 8.41 11.14 16.03
CA LEU A 76 7.89 9.80 15.77
C LEU A 76 8.28 9.29 14.38
N MET A 77 8.15 10.10 13.33
CA MET A 77 8.47 9.67 11.97
C MET A 77 9.96 9.26 11.81
N PRO A 78 10.95 10.08 12.23
CA PRO A 78 12.35 9.66 12.23
C PRO A 78 12.61 8.38 13.03
N ALA A 79 11.98 8.23 14.20
CA ALA A 79 12.12 7.05 15.03
C ALA A 79 11.57 5.78 14.33
N LEU A 80 10.40 5.89 13.69
CA LEU A 80 9.80 4.78 12.93
C LEU A 80 10.68 4.37 11.75
N LEU A 81 11.25 5.32 11.01
CA LEU A 81 12.16 5.02 9.90
C LEU A 81 13.40 4.23 10.36
N ARG A 82 13.96 4.57 11.54
CA ARG A 82 15.03 3.78 12.17
C ARG A 82 14.55 2.38 12.57
N ARG A 83 13.37 2.27 13.20
CA ARG A 83 12.83 0.97 13.64
C ARG A 83 12.39 0.05 12.50
N LEU A 84 12.02 0.59 11.34
CA LEU A 84 11.79 -0.22 10.14
C LEU A 84 13.08 -0.89 9.61
N ALA A 85 14.25 -0.35 9.97
CA ALA A 85 15.55 -0.93 9.66
C ALA A 85 16.16 -1.72 10.83
N ASP A 86 15.38 -1.97 11.91
CA ASP A 86 15.86 -2.73 13.06
C ASP A 86 16.19 -4.18 12.67
N VAL A 87 17.10 -4.82 13.40
CA VAL A 87 17.49 -6.22 13.18
C VAL A 87 16.34 -7.15 13.56
N GLU A 88 15.61 -6.81 14.63
CA GLU A 88 14.52 -7.64 15.15
C GLU A 88 13.27 -7.55 14.29
N GLY A 89 12.76 -8.71 13.86
CA GLY A 89 11.54 -8.79 13.05
C GLY A 89 10.31 -8.22 13.75
N TRP A 90 10.16 -8.48 15.05
CA TRP A 90 9.02 -7.97 15.81
C TRP A 90 9.02 -6.45 15.98
N LEU A 91 10.20 -5.82 16.09
CA LEU A 91 10.31 -4.37 16.13
C LEU A 91 9.91 -3.75 14.79
N ARG A 92 10.33 -4.35 13.66
CA ARG A 92 9.88 -3.94 12.34
C ARG A 92 8.37 -4.08 12.21
N HIS A 93 7.80 -5.20 12.65
CA HIS A 93 6.35 -5.43 12.64
C HIS A 93 5.59 -4.35 13.42
N ASP A 94 6.02 -4.05 14.65
CA ASP A 94 5.36 -3.07 15.51
C ASP A 94 5.49 -1.64 14.96
N ALA A 95 6.64 -1.30 14.35
CA ALA A 95 6.81 -0.04 13.64
C ALA A 95 5.86 0.10 12.44
N VAL A 96 5.72 -0.96 11.62
CA VAL A 96 4.74 -0.95 10.51
C VAL A 96 3.32 -0.80 11.03
N TRP A 97 2.99 -1.41 12.17
CA TRP A 97 1.67 -1.27 12.78
C TRP A 97 1.36 0.19 13.12
N ILE A 98 2.30 0.89 13.78
CA ILE A 98 2.13 2.32 14.09
C ILE A 98 2.00 3.14 12.79
N VAL A 99 2.77 2.80 11.76
CA VAL A 99 2.66 3.44 10.44
C VAL A 99 1.24 3.33 9.87
N GLN A 100 0.65 2.13 9.93
CA GLN A 100 -0.70 1.87 9.45
C GLN A 100 -1.76 2.63 10.28
N GLU A 101 -1.68 2.57 11.61
CA GLU A 101 -2.66 3.20 12.50
C GLU A 101 -2.57 4.74 12.47
N GLY A 102 -1.36 5.29 12.39
CA GLY A 102 -1.12 6.72 12.25
C GLY A 102 -1.35 7.27 10.85
N GLN A 103 -1.71 6.43 9.88
CA GLN A 103 -1.95 6.79 8.47
C GLN A 103 -0.79 7.57 7.85
N PHE A 104 0.43 7.26 8.28
CA PHE A 104 1.62 7.95 7.84
C PHE A 104 1.94 7.64 6.38
N ASP A 105 2.32 8.68 5.63
CA ASP A 105 2.73 8.56 4.23
C ASP A 105 3.90 9.50 3.95
N GLY A 106 4.81 9.04 3.08
CA GLY A 106 6.01 9.77 2.69
C GLY A 106 6.88 8.92 1.77
N ALA A 107 7.70 9.55 0.92
CA ALA A 107 8.55 8.85 -0.04
C ALA A 107 9.56 7.92 0.66
N GLU A 108 10.22 8.42 1.71
CA GLU A 108 11.17 7.66 2.52
C GLU A 108 10.50 6.49 3.25
N LEU A 109 9.31 6.72 3.80
CA LEU A 109 8.52 5.70 4.47
C LEU A 109 8.09 4.59 3.51
N ARG A 110 7.60 4.94 2.31
CA ARG A 110 7.29 3.97 1.25
C ARG A 110 8.53 3.17 0.85
N ALA A 111 9.70 3.80 0.76
CA ALA A 111 10.95 3.10 0.48
C ALA A 111 11.36 2.15 1.62
N ALA A 112 11.23 2.56 2.88
CA ALA A 112 11.48 1.73 4.05
C ALA A 112 10.53 0.52 4.10
N LEU A 113 9.23 0.72 3.88
CA LEU A 113 8.26 -0.36 3.82
C LEU A 113 8.55 -1.36 2.69
N ARG A 114 9.02 -0.89 1.52
CA ARG A 114 9.42 -1.78 0.42
C ARG A 114 10.59 -2.66 0.79
N ARG A 115 11.58 -2.12 1.52
CA ARG A 115 12.72 -2.88 2.04
C ARG A 115 12.25 -3.95 3.03
N VAL A 116 11.35 -3.61 3.96
CA VAL A 116 10.81 -4.57 4.94
C VAL A 116 9.96 -5.65 4.26
N ALA A 117 9.12 -5.28 3.29
CA ALA A 117 8.26 -6.22 2.57
C ALA A 117 9.06 -7.22 1.71
N GLY A 118 10.20 -6.80 1.16
CA GLY A 118 11.04 -7.64 0.32
C GLY A 118 10.25 -8.36 -0.78
N ASN A 119 10.45 -9.67 -0.88
CA ASN A 119 9.85 -10.53 -1.90
C ASN A 119 8.53 -11.19 -1.47
N VAL A 120 7.90 -10.73 -0.39
CA VAL A 120 6.65 -11.31 0.12
C VAL A 120 5.52 -11.19 -0.90
N ARG A 121 4.79 -12.29 -1.09
CA ARG A 121 3.66 -12.45 -2.00
C ARG A 121 2.38 -12.75 -1.21
N LEU A 122 1.41 -11.86 -1.30
CA LEU A 122 0.07 -12.05 -0.74
C LEU A 122 -0.82 -12.78 -1.77
N PRO A 123 -1.73 -13.69 -1.35
CA PRO A 123 -2.05 -14.02 0.05
C PRO A 123 -1.22 -15.17 0.65
N GLN A 124 -0.39 -15.88 -0.13
CA GLN A 124 0.25 -17.13 0.34
C GLN A 124 1.12 -16.93 1.58
N ASP A 125 1.97 -15.90 1.59
CA ASP A 125 2.87 -15.65 2.71
C ASP A 125 2.13 -15.18 3.97
N ALA A 126 0.93 -14.60 3.85
CA ALA A 126 0.10 -14.26 5.00
C ALA A 126 -0.45 -15.52 5.69
N VAL A 127 -0.83 -16.55 4.91
CA VAL A 127 -1.21 -17.86 5.45
C VAL A 127 -0.01 -18.51 6.13
N ARG A 128 1.17 -18.43 5.49
CA ARG A 128 2.43 -18.94 6.06
C ARG A 128 2.79 -18.25 7.38
N ALA A 129 2.64 -16.93 7.47
CA ALA A 129 2.85 -16.16 8.69
C ALA A 129 1.89 -16.61 9.80
N LYS A 130 0.60 -16.83 9.47
CA LYS A 130 -0.38 -17.32 10.45
C LYS A 130 -0.05 -18.72 10.96
N ALA A 131 0.48 -19.59 10.10
CA ALA A 131 0.91 -20.93 10.49
C ALA A 131 2.18 -20.94 11.35
N ASN A 132 3.04 -19.93 11.20
CA ASN A 132 4.26 -19.78 12.00
C ASN A 132 4.24 -18.48 12.84
N PRO A 133 3.61 -18.50 14.04
CA PRO A 133 3.48 -17.31 14.87
C PRO A 133 4.81 -16.81 15.46
N ALA A 134 5.88 -17.61 15.42
CA ALA A 134 7.19 -17.22 15.95
C ALA A 134 8.04 -16.42 14.94
N ASP A 135 7.71 -16.46 13.64
CA ASP A 135 8.48 -15.82 12.56
C ASP A 135 8.19 -14.32 12.45
N GLY A 136 8.71 -13.55 13.41
CA GLY A 136 8.60 -12.09 13.43
C GLY A 136 9.01 -11.40 12.12
N PRO A 137 10.12 -11.79 11.45
CA PRO A 137 10.50 -11.24 10.15
C PRO A 137 9.42 -11.41 9.08
N LEU A 138 8.81 -12.59 8.97
CA LEU A 138 7.73 -12.84 8.01
C LEU A 138 6.47 -12.03 8.34
N HIS A 139 6.08 -11.95 9.61
CA HIS A 139 4.97 -11.11 10.05
C HIS A 139 5.19 -9.64 9.70
N ALA A 140 6.39 -9.12 9.93
CA ALA A 140 6.75 -7.76 9.57
C ALA A 140 6.67 -7.52 8.06
N ALA A 141 7.19 -8.43 7.26
CA ALA A 141 7.21 -8.31 5.81
C ALA A 141 5.81 -8.39 5.19
N VAL A 142 4.96 -9.31 5.69
CA VAL A 142 3.54 -9.41 5.31
C VAL A 142 2.80 -8.12 5.65
N ARG A 143 2.95 -7.60 6.87
CA ARG A 143 2.28 -6.35 7.26
C ARG A 143 2.79 -5.16 6.45
N ALA A 144 4.09 -5.09 6.19
CA ALA A 144 4.67 -4.02 5.37
C ALA A 144 4.11 -4.04 3.94
N ARG A 145 3.94 -5.23 3.34
CA ARG A 145 3.28 -5.38 2.04
C ARG A 145 1.84 -4.88 2.08
N GLN A 146 1.06 -5.29 3.09
CA GLN A 146 -0.32 -4.83 3.27
C GLN A 146 -0.41 -3.30 3.41
N ALA A 147 0.49 -2.69 4.21
CA ALA A 147 0.57 -1.23 4.34
C ALA A 147 0.87 -0.54 3.00
N LEU A 148 1.83 -1.06 2.24
CA LEU A 148 2.18 -0.54 0.93
C LEU A 148 1.02 -0.61 -0.06
N ASP A 149 0.31 -1.73 -0.12
CA ASP A 149 -0.79 -1.91 -1.06
C ASP A 149 -1.90 -0.89 -0.79
N VAL A 150 -2.19 -0.58 0.48
CA VAL A 150 -3.11 0.49 0.89
C VAL A 150 -2.61 1.87 0.45
N LEU A 151 -1.34 2.19 0.68
CA LEU A 151 -0.76 3.49 0.29
C LEU A 151 -0.70 3.67 -1.23
N ILE A 152 -0.41 2.59 -1.97
CA ILE A 152 -0.40 2.58 -3.44
C ILE A 152 -1.82 2.82 -3.96
N LYS A 153 -2.81 2.10 -3.41
CA LYS A 153 -4.23 2.27 -3.76
C LYS A 153 -4.68 3.71 -3.52
N LYS A 154 -4.37 4.29 -2.35
CA LYS A 154 -4.68 5.69 -2.02
C LYS A 154 -4.05 6.68 -3.02
N SER A 155 -2.79 6.48 -3.39
CA SER A 155 -2.14 7.33 -4.40
C SER A 155 -2.72 7.17 -5.80
N ALA A 156 -3.12 5.95 -6.18
CA ALA A 156 -3.75 5.68 -7.46
C ALA A 156 -5.15 6.31 -7.55
N GLU A 157 -5.92 6.25 -6.46
CA GLU A 157 -7.22 6.90 -6.35
C GLU A 157 -7.09 8.42 -6.43
N ALA A 158 -6.14 9.02 -5.71
CA ALA A 158 -5.86 10.46 -5.79
C ALA A 158 -5.45 10.88 -7.21
N HIS A 159 -4.62 10.09 -7.88
CA HIS A 159 -4.23 10.34 -9.28
C HIS A 159 -5.43 10.22 -10.24
N ASN A 160 -6.26 9.20 -10.09
CA ASN A 160 -7.46 9.02 -10.93
C ASN A 160 -8.48 10.14 -10.69
N ALA A 161 -8.63 10.61 -9.44
CA ALA A 161 -9.48 11.74 -9.11
C ALA A 161 -8.95 13.04 -9.74
N ALA A 162 -7.64 13.27 -9.73
CA ALA A 162 -7.02 14.41 -10.40
C ALA A 162 -7.25 14.38 -11.91
N LEU A 163 -7.12 13.20 -12.54
CA LEU A 163 -7.45 13.02 -13.96
C LEU A 163 -8.93 13.28 -14.26
N ALA A 164 -9.84 12.82 -13.40
CA ALA A 164 -11.28 13.04 -13.56
C ALA A 164 -11.68 14.51 -13.36
N ALA A 165 -10.98 15.24 -12.49
CA ALA A 165 -11.17 16.67 -12.23
C ALA A 165 -10.62 17.59 -13.34
N GLY A 166 -10.17 17.03 -14.46
CA GLY A 166 -9.61 17.80 -15.58
C GLY A 166 -8.16 18.25 -15.36
N GLY A 167 -7.50 17.75 -14.31
CA GLY A 167 -6.05 17.85 -14.16
C GLY A 167 -5.39 17.03 -15.24
N GLY A 168 -4.95 17.70 -16.31
CA GLY A 168 -4.15 17.07 -17.35
C GLY A 168 -2.97 16.35 -16.71
N LEU A 169 -2.65 15.14 -17.22
CA LEU A 169 -1.34 14.53 -16.99
C LEU A 169 -0.26 15.61 -17.19
N PRO A 170 0.85 15.61 -16.45
CA PRO A 170 1.97 16.47 -16.79
C PRO A 170 2.34 16.25 -18.27
N GLY A 171 2.09 17.27 -19.10
CA GLY A 171 2.23 17.26 -20.57
C GLY A 171 0.93 17.19 -21.39
N ALA A 172 -0.24 16.93 -20.78
CA ALA A 172 -1.53 16.97 -21.45
C ALA A 172 -2.13 18.39 -21.34
N THR A 173 -1.57 19.32 -22.12
CA THR A 173 -2.24 20.59 -22.41
C THR A 173 -3.15 20.40 -23.64
N ASP A 174 -4.24 21.16 -23.69
CA ASP A 174 -5.12 21.31 -24.87
C ASP A 174 -6.11 20.19 -25.17
N GLY A 175 -6.72 19.59 -24.13
CA GLY A 175 -7.85 18.66 -24.30
C GLY A 175 -7.50 17.34 -25.00
N GLN A 176 -6.21 17.08 -25.22
CA GLN A 176 -5.71 15.80 -25.68
C GLN A 176 -5.30 14.95 -24.46
N PRO A 177 -5.77 13.70 -24.36
CA PRO A 177 -5.49 12.84 -23.19
C PRO A 177 -4.01 12.43 -23.06
N TYR A 178 -3.16 12.83 -24.01
CA TYR A 178 -1.74 12.51 -24.04
C TYR A 178 -0.93 13.68 -24.60
N ALA A 179 0.21 13.97 -23.98
CA ALA A 179 1.19 14.93 -24.48
C ALA A 179 1.63 14.60 -25.92
N GLN A 180 1.76 15.61 -26.77
CA GLN A 180 2.27 15.45 -28.13
C GLN A 180 3.66 14.79 -28.11
N GLY A 181 3.84 13.73 -28.89
CA GLY A 181 5.08 12.94 -28.92
C GLY A 181 5.21 11.85 -27.87
N SER A 182 4.31 11.75 -26.89
CA SER A 182 4.30 10.62 -25.95
C SER A 182 3.87 9.31 -26.62
N VAL A 183 4.28 8.17 -26.05
CA VAL A 183 3.87 6.83 -26.54
C VAL A 183 2.35 6.69 -26.57
N GLY A 184 1.64 7.30 -25.61
CA GLY A 184 0.18 7.35 -25.57
C GLY A 184 -0.42 8.12 -26.76
N HIS A 185 0.15 9.28 -27.10
CA HIS A 185 -0.25 10.08 -28.26
C HIS A 185 0.01 9.34 -29.57
N ILE A 186 1.18 8.73 -29.74
CA ILE A 186 1.54 7.95 -30.94
C ILE A 186 0.56 6.78 -31.13
N ARG A 187 0.25 6.03 -30.07
CA ARG A 187 -0.73 4.93 -30.13
C ARG A 187 -2.16 5.39 -30.40
N ALA A 188 -2.55 6.57 -29.90
CA ALA A 188 -3.86 7.16 -30.16
C ALA A 188 -4.00 7.59 -31.63
N VAL A 189 -3.00 8.30 -32.16
CA VAL A 189 -2.93 8.70 -33.58
C VAL A 189 -2.92 7.48 -34.50
N HIS A 190 -2.13 6.45 -34.17
CA HIS A 190 -2.09 5.21 -34.96
C HIS A 190 -3.46 4.50 -35.01
N ARG A 191 -4.17 4.42 -33.87
CA ARG A 191 -5.54 3.87 -33.82
C ARG A 191 -6.53 4.69 -34.66
N GLN A 192 -6.45 6.01 -34.62
CA GLN A 192 -7.31 6.86 -35.46
C GLN A 192 -7.00 6.67 -36.96
N LEU A 193 -5.72 6.54 -37.32
CA LEU A 193 -5.30 6.30 -38.70
C LEU A 193 -5.78 4.93 -39.19
N GLN A 194 -5.66 3.88 -38.38
CA GLN A 194 -6.21 2.56 -38.70
C GLN A 194 -7.74 2.60 -38.89
N ARG A 195 -8.48 3.32 -38.03
CA ARG A 195 -9.93 3.51 -38.20
C ARG A 195 -10.28 4.23 -39.50
N LYS A 196 -9.56 5.29 -39.85
CA LYS A 196 -9.74 6.01 -41.12
C LYS A 196 -9.45 5.12 -42.32
N MET A 197 -8.38 4.33 -42.27
CA MET A 197 -8.04 3.37 -43.32
C MET A 197 -9.10 2.26 -43.47
N ALA A 198 -9.60 1.72 -42.35
CA ALA A 198 -10.66 0.72 -42.35
C ALA A 198 -11.97 1.28 -42.95
N GLY A 199 -12.35 2.51 -42.58
CA GLY A 199 -13.51 3.19 -43.17
C GLY A 199 -13.37 3.43 -44.68
N ARG A 200 -12.18 3.82 -45.15
CA ARG A 200 -11.91 3.96 -46.60
C ARG A 200 -12.04 2.63 -47.33
N LYS A 201 -11.52 1.53 -46.79
CA LYS A 201 -11.64 0.18 -47.38
C LYS A 201 -13.08 -0.31 -47.45
N LEU A 202 -13.90 0.00 -46.44
CA LEU A 202 -15.33 -0.32 -46.42
C LEU A 202 -16.11 0.48 -47.47
N ASN A 203 -15.74 1.74 -47.71
CA ASN A 203 -16.39 2.59 -48.71
C ASN A 203 -15.95 2.26 -50.16
N SER A 204 -14.72 1.78 -50.36
CA SER A 204 -14.21 1.33 -51.67
C SER A 204 -14.56 -0.13 -51.99
N SER A 205 -15.12 -0.87 -51.02
CA SER A 205 -15.60 -2.23 -51.24
C SER A 205 -16.86 -2.19 -52.11
N THR A 206 -16.83 -2.88 -53.25
CA THR A 206 -18.00 -3.13 -54.10
C THR A 206 -19.14 -3.70 -53.26
N LYS A 207 -20.18 -2.89 -53.02
CA LYS A 207 -21.38 -3.34 -52.31
C LYS A 207 -22.05 -4.41 -53.15
N LEU A 208 -21.99 -5.66 -52.71
CA LEU A 208 -22.76 -6.76 -53.30
C LEU A 208 -24.25 -6.42 -53.14
N ARG A 209 -24.89 -6.01 -54.23
CA ARG A 209 -26.34 -5.85 -54.28
C ARG A 209 -26.91 -7.22 -54.58
N PHE A 210 -27.53 -7.83 -53.57
CA PHE A 210 -28.30 -9.06 -53.78
C PHE A 210 -29.50 -8.73 -54.65
N LYS A 211 -29.48 -9.19 -55.89
CA LYS A 211 -30.66 -9.18 -56.75
C LYS A 211 -31.55 -10.32 -56.28
N LYS A 212 -32.77 -10.02 -55.83
CA LYS A 212 -33.77 -11.04 -55.51
C LYS A 212 -34.02 -11.86 -56.77
N VAL A 213 -33.64 -13.13 -56.75
CA VAL A 213 -33.97 -14.06 -57.82
C VAL A 213 -35.44 -14.42 -57.62
N GLU A 214 -36.30 -13.88 -58.47
CA GLU A 214 -37.68 -14.33 -58.53
C GLU A 214 -37.69 -15.75 -59.08
N SER A 215 -38.35 -16.67 -58.37
CA SER A 215 -38.49 -18.04 -58.82
C SER A 215 -39.30 -18.04 -60.11
N GLN A 216 -38.74 -18.60 -61.17
CA GLN A 216 -39.35 -18.70 -62.49
C GLN A 216 -40.56 -19.66 -62.55
N TYR A 217 -40.96 -20.22 -61.40
CA TYR A 217 -42.02 -21.22 -61.27
C TYR A 217 -43.12 -20.73 -60.32
N PRO A 218 -44.41 -20.93 -60.67
CA PRO A 218 -45.54 -20.60 -59.80
C PRO A 218 -45.48 -21.37 -58.47
N PRO A 219 -46.13 -20.86 -57.40
CA PRO A 219 -46.01 -21.42 -56.04
C PRO A 219 -46.46 -22.88 -55.84
N ASN A 220 -47.01 -23.55 -56.87
CA ASN A 220 -47.52 -24.93 -56.81
C ASN A 220 -46.90 -25.89 -57.85
N ASP A 221 -45.74 -25.57 -58.43
CA ASP A 221 -45.08 -26.48 -59.39
C ASP A 221 -44.11 -27.46 -58.68
N ASN A 222 -44.43 -28.75 -58.70
CA ASN A 222 -43.70 -29.82 -58.00
C ASN A 222 -42.36 -30.19 -58.65
N ARG A 223 -41.97 -29.54 -59.76
CA ARG A 223 -40.66 -29.77 -60.41
C ARG A 223 -39.47 -29.25 -59.60
N ARG A 224 -39.71 -28.53 -58.50
CA ARG A 224 -38.67 -27.94 -57.65
C ARG A 224 -37.84 -28.97 -56.86
N PHE A 225 -38.25 -30.24 -56.81
CA PHE A 225 -37.60 -31.30 -56.03
C PHE A 225 -36.97 -32.41 -56.88
N LEU A 226 -36.89 -32.24 -58.20
CA LEU A 226 -36.21 -33.18 -59.08
C LEU A 226 -34.91 -32.55 -59.56
N LEU A 227 -33.88 -32.62 -58.70
CA LEU A 227 -32.45 -32.72 -58.99
C LEU A 227 -31.66 -32.74 -57.67
#